data_AF-A0A0F2RYI6-F1
#
_entry.id   AF-A0A0F2RYI6-F1
#
_cell.length_a   1.000
_cell.length_b   1.000
_cell.length_c   1.000
_cell.angle_alpha   90.00
_cell.angle_beta   90.00
_cell.angle_gamma   90.00
#
_symmetry.space_group_name_H-M   'P 1'
#
loop_
_entity.id
_entity.type
_entity.pdbx_description
1 polymer ?
#
loop_
_entity_poly.entity_id
_entity_poly.type
_entity_poly.pdbx_seq_one_letter_code
_entity_poly.pdbx_strand_id
1 'polypeptide(L)'
;MAAAFLSAPDAALIVAPHDDRILAANGAASALLGYRPEVLQGHAMTRLHPDQMAALIVFTDAALTTGQASTRALSPLHGEGRDLHLEYVGSRIVRADAPPLLLVTITDLEARERRDVDAEADSYVRGGMAEWRRVQRFFREMEQENQLILHAAGEGIYGVDAEGRTTFANPAAERLLGWSAGELVGRDAHELFHHHHLDGSQYRPEDCPIYAAFHDGEVHQVEDEVFWRRDERPIRVEYTSTPIRDHGTLIGAVVVFRDVTHRREAEEKLRAALAEVGRLRERLELENAYLQEEIRSENNHHEIIGRSPAILSLLDQIAVVAPTDASVLITGESGTGKELIARAIHDASPRRSRPLIRVNCAAIPRELFESEFFGHVRGAFTGAVRDRVGRFELANGGTLFLDEVGEIPLELQGKLLRVIQERMFERVGQETTRQVDVRIIAATNRRLREEAEAGRFREDLYFRLNVFPIESVPLRQRREDIPLLATRFVTRACRNLNIPEPTLTQAHARQLTGYDWPGNVRELENVIERAVILARQGKLHIELPDRDGGGGHDGGGNQWDAVDIQSQPAGSALPAPKLLTVDDMRRLERNNIIAALEMAGGKVSGPKGAAALLHMKPTTLASRLKALGVR
;
A
#
# COMPACT_ATOMS: atom_id res chain seq x y z
N MET A 1 -2.31 44.49 100.25
CA MET A 1 -3.42 43.51 100.19
C MET A 1 -4.78 44.15 99.92
N ALA A 2 -5.18 45.24 100.59
CA ALA A 2 -6.51 45.86 100.39
C ALA A 2 -6.82 46.27 98.92
N ALA A 3 -5.86 46.87 98.20
CA ALA A 3 -6.08 47.30 96.81
C ALA A 3 -6.31 46.16 95.80
N ALA A 4 -5.63 45.02 95.98
CA ALA A 4 -5.76 43.86 95.09
C ALA A 4 -7.11 43.15 95.27
N PHE A 5 -7.60 43.04 96.50
CA PHE A 5 -8.94 42.51 96.77
C PHE A 5 -10.04 43.39 96.17
N LEU A 6 -9.96 44.71 96.39
CA LEU A 6 -10.95 45.66 95.89
C LEU A 6 -11.01 45.73 94.35
N SER A 7 -9.90 45.45 93.68
CA SER A 7 -9.78 45.50 92.21
C SER A 7 -9.87 44.13 91.52
N ALA A 8 -10.15 43.05 92.27
CA ALA A 8 -10.26 41.72 91.70
C ALA A 8 -11.51 41.63 90.80
N PRO A 9 -11.41 41.00 89.61
CA PRO A 9 -12.52 40.89 88.67
C PRO A 9 -13.62 39.96 89.16
N ASP A 10 -13.27 38.97 89.98
CA ASP A 10 -14.21 38.02 90.56
C ASP A 10 -14.88 38.59 91.82
N ALA A 11 -16.17 38.32 91.99
CA ALA A 11 -16.90 38.74 93.18
C ALA A 11 -16.32 38.05 94.42
N ALA A 12 -15.88 38.82 95.41
CA ALA A 12 -15.29 38.30 96.63
C ALA A 12 -15.74 39.04 97.91
N LEU A 13 -15.90 38.29 98.99
CA LEU A 13 -16.22 38.75 100.34
C LEU A 13 -15.15 38.27 101.34
N ILE A 14 -14.87 39.07 102.36
CA ILE A 14 -14.14 38.64 103.57
C ILE A 14 -15.15 38.56 104.69
N VAL A 15 -15.25 37.39 105.32
CA VAL A 15 -16.27 37.08 106.32
C VAL A 15 -15.61 36.69 107.64
N ALA A 16 -16.17 37.16 108.75
CA ALA A 16 -15.93 36.68 110.10
C ALA A 16 -17.09 35.73 110.49
N PRO A 17 -16.93 34.40 110.34
CA PRO A 17 -18.03 33.46 110.55
C PRO A 17 -18.52 33.44 111.99
N HIS A 18 -17.60 33.59 112.96
CA HIS A 18 -17.91 33.58 114.39
C HIS A 18 -18.75 34.78 114.85
N ASP A 19 -18.64 35.92 114.16
CA ASP A 19 -19.37 37.14 114.46
C ASP A 19 -20.61 37.32 113.57
N ASP A 20 -20.87 36.35 112.67
CA ASP A 20 -21.84 36.44 111.58
C ASP A 20 -21.77 37.79 110.87
N ARG A 21 -20.58 38.17 110.38
CA ARG A 21 -20.34 39.48 109.76
C ARG A 21 -19.49 39.39 108.51
N ILE A 22 -19.90 40.12 107.50
CA ILE A 22 -19.07 40.43 106.33
C ILE A 22 -18.16 41.62 106.70
N LEU A 23 -16.85 41.40 106.67
CA LEU A 23 -15.85 42.42 107.00
C LEU A 23 -15.47 43.29 105.81
N ALA A 24 -15.54 42.75 104.59
CA ALA A 24 -15.29 43.48 103.36
C ALA A 24 -15.96 42.81 102.17
N ALA A 25 -16.35 43.61 101.17
CA ALA A 25 -16.82 43.16 99.86
C ALA A 25 -16.07 43.95 98.77
N ASN A 26 -15.67 43.30 97.68
CA ASN A 26 -15.08 44.01 96.55
C ASN A 26 -16.16 44.59 95.61
N GLY A 27 -15.72 45.38 94.62
CA GLY A 27 -16.64 46.02 93.66
C GLY A 27 -17.48 45.00 92.87
N ALA A 28 -16.87 43.88 92.46
CA ALA A 28 -17.55 42.80 91.75
C ALA A 28 -18.62 42.11 92.60
N ALA A 29 -18.36 41.85 93.89
CA ALA A 29 -19.36 41.28 94.81
C ALA A 29 -20.51 42.25 95.08
N SER A 30 -20.21 43.54 95.20
CA SER A 30 -21.24 44.57 95.41
C SER A 30 -22.16 44.69 94.20
N ALA A 31 -21.60 44.65 92.99
CA ALA A 31 -22.37 44.65 91.75
C ALA A 31 -23.19 43.37 91.57
N LEU A 32 -22.63 42.20 91.89
CA LEU A 32 -23.31 40.91 91.75
C LEU A 32 -24.45 40.74 92.77
N LEU A 33 -24.24 41.13 94.02
CA LEU A 33 -25.23 40.97 95.10
C LEU A 33 -26.24 42.14 95.15
N GLY A 34 -26.01 43.22 94.42
CA GLY A 34 -26.93 44.36 94.33
C GLY A 34 -26.94 45.26 95.57
N TYR A 35 -25.92 45.18 96.41
CA TYR A 35 -25.78 46.02 97.61
C TYR A 35 -24.58 46.95 97.47
N ARG A 36 -24.68 48.16 98.05
CA ARG A 36 -23.52 49.05 98.13
C ARG A 36 -22.44 48.45 99.04
N PRO A 37 -21.13 48.65 98.75
CA PRO A 37 -20.04 48.08 99.55
C PRO A 37 -20.15 48.40 101.04
N GLU A 38 -20.60 49.61 101.39
CA GLU A 38 -20.76 50.06 102.78
C GLU A 38 -21.92 49.36 103.50
N VAL A 39 -22.92 48.87 102.76
CA VAL A 39 -24.05 48.12 103.29
C VAL A 39 -23.67 46.67 103.53
N LEU A 40 -22.88 46.08 102.61
CA LEU A 40 -22.35 44.73 102.78
C LEU A 40 -21.34 44.67 103.92
N GLN A 41 -20.53 45.71 104.11
CA GLN A 41 -19.60 45.80 105.21
C GLN A 41 -20.34 45.94 106.55
N GLY A 42 -20.23 44.92 107.41
CA GLY A 42 -20.98 44.83 108.65
C GLY A 42 -22.35 44.15 108.52
N HIS A 43 -22.74 43.74 107.30
CA HIS A 43 -23.95 42.93 107.12
C HIS A 43 -23.74 41.51 107.65
N ALA A 44 -24.82 40.91 108.14
CA ALA A 44 -24.79 39.53 108.61
C ALA A 44 -24.86 38.57 107.42
N MET A 45 -24.03 37.52 107.42
CA MET A 45 -24.09 36.51 106.36
C MET A 45 -25.43 35.79 106.37
N THR A 46 -26.03 35.62 107.55
CA THR A 46 -27.37 35.04 107.71
C THR A 46 -28.50 35.94 107.19
N ARG A 47 -28.30 37.26 107.15
CA ARG A 47 -29.25 38.18 106.50
C ARG A 47 -29.12 38.16 104.99
N LEU A 48 -27.90 37.98 104.49
CA LEU A 48 -27.67 37.81 103.06
C LEU A 48 -28.25 36.47 102.56
N HIS A 49 -28.36 35.45 103.43
CA HIS A 49 -28.92 34.14 103.10
C HIS A 49 -30.04 33.77 104.10
N PRO A 50 -31.23 34.39 103.98
CA PRO A 50 -32.35 34.11 104.89
C PRO A 50 -32.72 32.62 104.84
N ASP A 51 -33.07 32.07 106.00
CA ASP A 51 -33.47 30.66 106.21
C ASP A 51 -32.45 29.58 105.79
N GLN A 52 -31.19 29.97 105.52
CA GLN A 52 -30.14 29.07 105.04
C GLN A 52 -29.01 28.83 106.05
N MET A 53 -29.29 29.01 107.34
CA MET A 53 -28.31 28.87 108.44
C MET A 53 -27.57 27.53 108.40
N ALA A 54 -28.28 26.42 108.17
CA ALA A 54 -27.68 25.10 108.13
C ALA A 54 -26.64 24.97 107.00
N ALA A 55 -26.95 25.48 105.80
CA ALA A 55 -26.04 25.46 104.67
C ALA A 55 -24.83 26.39 104.88
N LEU A 56 -25.04 27.55 105.53
CA LEU A 56 -23.95 28.46 105.92
C LEU A 56 -23.00 27.81 106.93
N ILE A 57 -23.53 27.16 107.97
CA ILE A 57 -22.71 26.46 108.97
C ILE A 57 -21.88 25.37 108.28
N VAL A 58 -22.51 24.51 107.47
CA VAL A 58 -21.79 23.44 106.76
C VAL A 58 -20.68 24.00 105.86
N PHE A 59 -20.97 25.04 105.09
CA PHE A 59 -19.98 25.67 104.20
C PHE A 59 -18.82 26.30 104.98
N THR A 60 -19.13 27.10 106.00
CA THR A 60 -18.12 27.81 106.79
C THR A 60 -17.29 26.86 107.65
N ASP A 61 -17.89 25.85 108.27
CA ASP A 61 -17.19 24.84 109.07
C ASP A 61 -16.28 23.97 108.19
N ALA A 62 -16.76 23.55 107.02
CA ALA A 62 -15.94 22.86 106.03
C ALA A 62 -14.74 23.73 105.62
N ALA A 63 -14.96 24.99 105.23
CA ALA A 63 -13.88 25.89 104.82
C ALA A 63 -12.86 26.14 105.95
N LEU A 64 -13.33 26.28 107.20
CA LEU A 64 -12.47 26.48 108.36
C LEU A 64 -11.68 25.23 108.75
N THR A 65 -12.25 24.04 108.56
CA THR A 65 -11.63 22.76 108.95
C THR A 65 -10.64 22.27 107.89
N THR A 66 -11.04 22.26 106.61
CA THR A 66 -10.23 21.73 105.51
C THR A 66 -9.30 22.78 104.89
N GLY A 67 -9.55 24.06 105.16
CA GLY A 67 -8.82 25.19 104.58
C GLY A 67 -9.49 25.78 103.33
N GLN A 68 -10.33 25.01 102.63
CA GLN A 68 -11.12 25.48 101.49
C GLN A 68 -12.39 24.62 101.31
N ALA A 69 -13.52 25.23 100.96
CA ALA A 69 -14.75 24.54 100.61
C ALA A 69 -15.47 25.25 99.46
N SER A 70 -16.30 24.52 98.70
CA SER A 70 -17.21 25.09 97.73
C SER A 70 -18.65 24.63 97.96
N THR A 71 -19.62 25.45 97.59
CA THR A 71 -21.04 25.11 97.66
C THR A 71 -21.84 25.84 96.60
N ARG A 72 -22.88 25.18 96.10
CA ARG A 72 -23.96 25.77 95.28
C ARG A 72 -25.31 25.74 96.00
N ALA A 73 -25.31 25.32 97.27
CA ALA A 73 -26.51 25.19 98.09
C ALA A 73 -26.91 26.51 98.77
N LEU A 74 -26.13 27.59 98.57
CA LEU A 74 -26.42 28.92 99.07
C LEU A 74 -27.03 29.77 97.96
N SER A 75 -28.15 30.42 98.26
CA SER A 75 -28.85 31.36 97.39
C SER A 75 -29.00 32.68 98.12
N PRO A 76 -28.08 33.65 97.94
CA PRO A 76 -28.22 34.93 98.62
C PRO A 76 -29.40 35.72 98.06
N LEU A 77 -29.98 36.55 98.91
CA LEU A 77 -30.95 37.54 98.49
C LEU A 77 -30.20 38.71 97.84
N HIS A 78 -30.56 39.08 96.61
CA HIS A 78 -30.08 40.28 95.93
C HIS A 78 -30.69 41.54 96.57
N GLY A 79 -30.03 42.70 96.43
CA GLY A 79 -30.51 43.99 96.95
C GLY A 79 -31.91 44.43 96.46
N GLU A 80 -32.42 43.82 95.39
CA GLU A 80 -33.77 44.04 94.84
C GLU A 80 -34.80 42.97 95.28
N GLY A 81 -34.42 42.04 96.17
CA GLY A 81 -35.33 41.06 96.77
C GLY A 81 -35.55 39.77 95.97
N ARG A 82 -34.63 39.42 95.05
CA ARG A 82 -34.64 38.14 94.32
C ARG A 82 -33.52 37.22 94.80
N ASP A 83 -33.75 35.91 94.79
CA ASP A 83 -32.68 34.95 95.07
C ASP A 83 -31.73 34.82 93.86
N LEU A 84 -30.45 34.63 94.13
CA LEU A 84 -29.44 34.39 93.11
C LEU A 84 -28.93 32.95 93.17
N HIS A 85 -28.73 32.32 92.01
CA HIS A 85 -28.11 31.00 91.94
C HIS A 85 -26.60 31.12 91.72
N LEU A 86 -25.83 31.03 92.82
CA LEU A 86 -24.39 31.31 92.80
C LEU A 86 -23.57 30.10 93.29
N GLU A 87 -22.34 30.01 92.81
CA GLU A 87 -21.33 29.12 93.38
C GLU A 87 -20.43 29.91 94.34
N TYR A 88 -20.34 29.42 95.57
CA TYR A 88 -19.48 29.96 96.61
C TYR A 88 -18.25 29.09 96.75
N VAL A 89 -17.08 29.71 96.80
CA VAL A 89 -15.80 29.05 97.13
C VAL A 89 -15.14 29.83 98.25
N GLY A 90 -15.05 29.22 99.42
CA GLY A 90 -14.52 29.81 100.65
C GLY A 90 -13.13 29.25 100.97
N SER A 91 -12.20 30.12 101.32
CA SER A 91 -10.83 29.78 101.73
C SER A 91 -10.48 30.41 103.07
N ARG A 92 -9.85 29.63 103.97
CA ARG A 92 -9.50 30.08 105.32
C ARG A 92 -8.32 31.04 105.34
N ILE A 93 -8.50 32.19 105.99
CA ILE A 93 -7.46 33.17 106.32
C ILE A 93 -7.06 33.00 107.79
N VAL A 94 -5.80 32.59 108.03
CA VAL A 94 -5.24 32.40 109.38
C VAL A 94 -4.69 33.71 109.94
N ARG A 95 -4.93 33.99 111.23
CA ARG A 95 -4.44 35.17 111.94
C ARG A 95 -3.75 34.76 113.26
N ALA A 96 -2.68 35.45 113.64
CA ALA A 96 -1.81 35.05 114.75
C ALA A 96 -2.48 35.14 116.14
N ASP A 97 -3.27 36.18 116.40
CA ASP A 97 -3.90 36.44 117.71
C ASP A 97 -5.41 36.78 117.58
N ALA A 98 -6.10 36.24 116.57
CA ALA A 98 -7.51 36.49 116.30
C ALA A 98 -8.19 35.28 115.65
N PRO A 99 -9.52 35.11 115.79
CA PRO A 99 -10.25 34.05 115.10
C PRO A 99 -10.06 34.10 113.58
N PRO A 100 -10.07 32.94 112.89
CA PRO A 100 -9.86 32.87 111.45
C PRO A 100 -10.99 33.57 110.68
N LEU A 101 -10.64 34.14 109.53
CA LEU A 101 -11.59 34.74 108.58
C LEU A 101 -11.75 33.83 107.35
N LEU A 102 -12.79 34.04 106.55
CA LEU A 102 -12.99 33.38 105.27
C LEU A 102 -12.92 34.39 104.12
N LEU A 103 -12.13 34.09 103.10
CA LEU A 103 -12.26 34.71 101.77
C LEU A 103 -13.25 33.89 100.97
N VAL A 104 -14.38 34.47 100.60
CA VAL A 104 -15.44 33.81 99.85
C VAL A 104 -15.52 34.43 98.46
N THR A 105 -15.15 33.68 97.44
CA THR A 105 -15.35 34.05 96.02
C THR A 105 -16.68 33.51 95.53
N ILE A 106 -17.39 34.28 94.71
CA ILE A 106 -18.76 34.03 94.29
C ILE A 106 -18.82 34.10 92.76
N THR A 107 -19.43 33.09 92.14
CA THR A 107 -19.61 33.03 90.68
C THR A 107 -21.09 32.92 90.33
N ASP A 108 -21.54 33.76 89.40
CA ASP A 108 -22.88 33.69 88.81
C ASP A 108 -22.96 32.53 87.80
N LEU A 109 -23.80 31.54 88.10
CA LEU A 109 -23.95 30.35 87.28
C LEU A 109 -24.83 30.61 86.05
N GLU A 110 -25.86 31.45 86.15
CA GLU A 110 -26.75 31.76 85.02
C GLU A 110 -26.02 32.59 83.95
N ALA A 111 -25.20 33.55 84.37
CA ALA A 111 -24.38 34.34 83.45
C ALA A 111 -23.32 33.49 82.72
N ARG A 112 -22.88 32.39 83.33
CA ARG A 112 -21.93 31.45 82.71
C ARG A 112 -22.60 30.61 81.62
N GLU A 113 -23.77 30.05 81.90
CA GLU A 113 -24.53 29.24 80.92
C GLU A 113 -24.88 30.03 79.65
N ARG A 114 -25.27 31.31 79.79
CA ARG A 114 -25.56 32.17 78.62
C ARG A 114 -24.36 32.34 77.69
N ARG A 115 -23.15 32.49 78.26
CA ARG A 115 -21.92 32.63 77.46
C ARG A 115 -21.57 31.35 76.69
N ASP A 116 -21.86 30.19 77.28
CA ASP A 116 -21.58 28.90 76.64
C ASP A 116 -22.50 28.66 75.43
N VAL A 117 -23.78 29.05 75.53
CA VAL A 117 -24.75 28.97 74.41
C VAL A 117 -24.36 29.88 73.24
N ASP A 118 -23.95 31.12 73.52
CA ASP A 118 -23.53 32.06 72.47
C ASP A 118 -22.26 31.58 71.71
N ALA A 119 -21.33 30.93 72.42
CA ALA A 119 -20.12 30.38 71.81
C ALA A 119 -20.41 29.19 70.87
N GLU A 120 -21.43 28.39 71.18
CA GLU A 120 -21.86 27.27 70.33
C GLU A 120 -22.51 27.74 69.03
N ALA A 121 -23.32 28.81 69.09
CA ALA A 121 -23.95 29.41 67.91
C ALA A 121 -22.92 29.96 66.90
N ASP A 122 -21.85 30.61 67.37
CA ASP A 122 -20.81 31.18 66.51
C ASP A 122 -19.95 30.09 65.80
N SER A 123 -19.83 28.91 66.43
CA SER A 123 -19.15 27.74 65.84
C SER A 123 -19.92 27.18 64.63
N TYR A 124 -21.26 27.13 64.70
CA TYR A 124 -22.11 26.58 63.65
C TYR A 124 -22.08 27.41 62.35
N VAL A 125 -22.07 28.74 62.49
CA VAL A 125 -22.02 29.67 61.34
C VAL A 125 -20.70 29.56 60.58
N ARG A 126 -19.56 29.41 61.28
CA ARG A 126 -18.25 29.23 60.64
C ARG A 126 -18.14 27.90 59.89
N GLY A 127 -18.77 26.85 60.40
CA GLY A 127 -18.82 25.53 59.75
C GLY A 127 -19.47 25.58 58.37
N GLY A 128 -20.66 26.17 58.26
CA GLY A 128 -21.41 26.24 57.00
C GLY A 128 -20.71 27.05 55.88
N MET A 129 -20.03 28.14 56.23
CA MET A 129 -19.28 28.95 55.24
C MET A 129 -18.05 28.22 54.68
N ALA A 130 -17.40 27.37 55.48
CA ALA A 130 -16.22 26.61 55.05
C ALA A 130 -16.58 25.48 54.08
N GLU A 131 -17.76 24.88 54.24
CA GLU A 131 -18.27 23.82 53.38
C GLU A 131 -18.70 24.38 52.00
N TRP A 132 -19.42 25.51 52.00
CA TRP A 132 -19.84 26.17 50.76
C TRP A 132 -18.66 26.63 49.88
N ARG A 133 -17.60 27.16 50.49
CA ARG A 133 -16.37 27.53 49.77
C ARG A 133 -15.62 26.33 49.21
N ARG A 134 -15.71 25.16 49.85
CA ARG A 134 -15.10 23.91 49.35
C ARG A 134 -15.82 23.42 48.10
N VAL A 135 -17.16 23.43 48.11
CA VAL A 135 -17.98 23.06 46.95
C VAL A 135 -17.71 23.99 45.77
N GLN A 136 -17.70 25.31 45.98
CA GLN A 136 -17.38 26.26 44.90
C GLN A 136 -15.98 26.07 44.29
N ARG A 137 -14.98 25.77 45.13
CA ARG A 137 -13.61 25.51 44.64
C ARG A 137 -13.57 24.24 43.79
N PHE A 138 -14.19 23.17 44.27
CA PHE A 138 -14.27 21.90 43.56
C PHE A 138 -14.90 22.05 42.17
N PHE A 139 -16.01 22.79 42.06
CA PHE A 139 -16.63 23.07 40.77
C PHE A 139 -15.70 23.85 39.82
N ARG A 140 -14.99 24.86 40.30
CA ARG A 140 -14.03 25.62 39.47
C ARG A 140 -12.84 24.78 39.01
N GLU A 141 -12.30 23.94 39.88
CA GLU A 141 -11.18 23.05 39.54
C GLU A 141 -11.58 22.03 38.48
N MET A 142 -12.76 21.40 38.62
CA MET A 142 -13.33 20.48 37.63
C MET A 142 -13.56 21.15 36.26
N GLU A 143 -14.10 22.37 36.25
CA GLU A 143 -14.34 23.11 35.01
C GLU A 143 -13.03 23.46 34.30
N GLN A 144 -12.00 23.89 35.05
CA GLN A 144 -10.66 24.14 34.51
C GLN A 144 -10.02 22.88 33.94
N GLU A 145 -10.12 21.75 34.63
CA GLU A 145 -9.52 20.48 34.17
C GLU A 145 -10.16 20.00 32.87
N ASN A 146 -11.49 20.06 32.77
CA ASN A 146 -12.23 19.73 31.55
C ASN A 146 -11.85 20.65 30.38
N GLN A 147 -11.70 21.96 30.62
CA GLN A 147 -11.25 22.90 29.60
C GLN A 147 -9.83 22.59 29.13
N LEU A 148 -8.90 22.24 30.03
CA LEU A 148 -7.54 21.88 29.67
C LEU A 148 -7.48 20.65 28.76
N ILE A 149 -8.31 19.64 29.03
CA ILE A 149 -8.42 18.43 28.19
C ILE A 149 -8.92 18.80 26.79
N LEU A 150 -10.00 19.58 26.68
CA LEU A 150 -10.57 20.00 25.39
C LEU A 150 -9.61 20.89 24.60
N HIS A 151 -8.84 21.75 25.27
CA HIS A 151 -7.84 22.63 24.64
C HIS A 151 -6.62 21.87 24.13
N ALA A 152 -6.22 20.77 24.79
CA ALA A 152 -5.08 19.96 24.39
C ALA A 152 -5.36 19.04 23.19
N ALA A 153 -6.64 18.77 22.90
CA ALA A 153 -7.03 17.92 21.79
C ALA A 153 -6.65 18.55 20.43
N GLY A 154 -5.97 17.76 19.59
CA GLY A 154 -5.63 18.15 18.21
C GLY A 154 -6.79 17.97 17.23
N GLU A 155 -7.80 17.18 17.61
CA GLU A 155 -9.01 16.90 16.83
C GLU A 155 -10.11 17.87 17.22
N GLY A 156 -10.97 18.20 16.24
CA GLY A 156 -12.13 19.03 16.48
C GLY A 156 -13.15 18.28 17.31
N ILE A 157 -13.57 18.85 18.43
CA ILE A 157 -14.57 18.27 19.33
C ILE A 157 -15.68 19.29 19.50
N TYR A 158 -16.92 18.88 19.24
CA TYR A 158 -18.10 19.67 19.58
C TYR A 158 -19.21 18.77 20.13
N GLY A 159 -20.01 19.33 21.02
CA GLY A 159 -21.21 18.68 21.54
C GLY A 159 -22.46 19.22 20.86
N VAL A 160 -23.49 18.40 20.74
CA VAL A 160 -24.85 18.80 20.34
C VAL A 160 -25.86 18.34 21.39
N ASP A 161 -26.94 19.11 21.57
CA ASP A 161 -28.08 18.74 22.43
C ASP A 161 -29.07 17.81 21.70
N ALA A 162 -30.18 17.47 22.37
CA ALA A 162 -31.22 16.60 21.81
C ALA A 162 -31.94 17.23 20.58
N GLU A 163 -31.86 18.55 20.42
CA GLU A 163 -32.40 19.28 19.29
C GLU A 163 -31.37 19.51 18.17
N GLY A 164 -30.17 18.92 18.27
CA GLY A 164 -29.10 19.05 17.28
C GLY A 164 -28.35 20.38 17.34
N ARG A 165 -28.57 21.20 18.37
CA ARG A 165 -27.89 22.48 18.54
C ARG A 165 -26.56 22.30 19.26
N THR A 166 -25.55 23.00 18.79
CA THR A 166 -24.20 22.90 19.35
C THR A 166 -24.19 23.40 20.80
N THR A 167 -23.70 22.61 21.74
CA THR A 167 -23.61 22.95 23.17
C THR A 167 -22.24 23.50 23.55
N PHE A 168 -21.19 22.97 22.95
CA PHE A 168 -19.82 23.46 23.10
C PHE A 168 -18.99 23.10 21.86
N ALA A 169 -17.89 23.82 21.64
CA ALA A 169 -16.88 23.48 20.64
C ALA A 169 -15.49 23.77 21.21
N ASN A 170 -14.53 22.89 20.97
CA ASN A 170 -13.15 23.07 21.40
C ASN A 170 -12.37 23.96 20.41
N PRO A 171 -11.19 24.49 20.81
CA PRO A 171 -10.40 25.36 19.93
C PRO A 171 -9.92 24.71 18.63
N ALA A 172 -9.77 23.39 18.60
CA ALA A 172 -9.43 22.68 17.37
C ALA A 172 -10.59 22.69 16.37
N ALA A 173 -11.83 22.51 16.84
CA ALA A 173 -13.03 22.63 16.01
C ALA A 173 -13.17 24.04 15.43
N GLU A 174 -12.89 25.07 16.24
CA GLU A 174 -12.92 26.46 15.77
C GLU A 174 -11.92 26.70 14.61
N ARG A 175 -10.68 26.19 14.73
CA ARG A 175 -9.66 26.33 13.68
C ARG A 175 -10.03 25.58 12.41
N LEU A 176 -10.51 24.34 12.55
CA LEU A 176 -10.85 23.47 11.43
C LEU A 176 -12.07 24.01 10.67
N LEU A 177 -13.14 24.37 11.38
CA LEU A 177 -14.39 24.85 10.77
C LEU A 177 -14.35 26.36 10.42
N GLY A 178 -13.50 27.15 11.07
CA GLY A 178 -13.40 28.59 10.85
C GLY A 178 -14.51 29.41 11.53
N TRP A 179 -15.28 28.79 12.43
CA TRP A 179 -16.30 29.43 13.26
C TRP A 179 -15.81 29.52 14.71
N SER A 180 -16.13 30.61 15.42
CA SER A 180 -15.86 30.66 16.85
C SER A 180 -16.90 29.86 17.65
N ALA A 181 -16.52 29.37 18.84
CA ALA A 181 -17.40 28.62 19.72
C ALA A 181 -18.65 29.42 20.08
N GLY A 182 -18.51 30.75 20.28
CA GLY A 182 -19.65 31.63 20.52
C GLY A 182 -20.62 31.77 19.33
N GLU A 183 -20.15 31.56 18.10
CA GLU A 183 -21.00 31.56 16.89
C GLU A 183 -21.66 30.20 16.63
N LEU A 184 -20.98 29.11 17.05
CA LEU A 184 -21.48 27.74 16.92
C LEU A 184 -22.53 27.41 17.98
N VAL A 185 -22.29 27.79 19.23
CA VAL A 185 -23.14 27.42 20.36
C VAL A 185 -24.57 27.95 20.17
N GLY A 186 -25.55 27.05 20.34
CA GLY A 186 -26.98 27.29 20.18
C GLY A 186 -27.50 27.19 18.74
N ARG A 187 -26.62 26.93 17.76
CA ARG A 187 -26.98 26.74 16.35
C ARG A 187 -26.87 25.28 15.93
N ASP A 188 -27.66 24.94 14.91
CA ASP A 188 -27.67 23.61 14.31
C ASP A 188 -26.36 23.37 13.53
N ALA A 189 -25.63 22.33 13.93
CA ALA A 189 -24.36 21.95 13.30
C ALA A 189 -24.56 21.47 11.86
N HIS A 190 -25.68 20.80 11.57
CA HIS A 190 -26.00 20.25 10.26
C HIS A 190 -26.23 21.36 9.23
N GLU A 191 -26.97 22.39 9.61
CA GLU A 191 -27.22 23.56 8.76
C GLU A 191 -25.96 24.41 8.52
N LEU A 192 -25.06 24.49 9.50
CA LEU A 192 -23.91 25.39 9.44
C LEU A 192 -22.75 24.84 8.60
N PHE A 193 -22.40 23.58 8.78
CA PHE A 193 -21.18 23.03 8.16
C PHE A 193 -21.34 21.60 7.63
N HIS A 194 -22.56 21.05 7.57
CA HIS A 194 -22.81 19.68 7.10
C HIS A 194 -24.05 19.58 6.18
N HIS A 195 -24.33 20.65 5.44
CA HIS A 195 -25.63 20.84 4.76
C HIS A 195 -25.71 20.30 3.32
N HIS A 196 -24.58 19.92 2.70
CA HIS A 196 -24.55 19.35 1.34
C HIS A 196 -23.28 18.53 1.08
N HIS A 197 -23.35 17.60 0.13
CA HIS A 197 -22.23 16.78 -0.29
C HIS A 197 -21.32 17.52 -1.30
N LEU A 198 -20.13 16.97 -1.56
CA LEU A 198 -19.14 17.49 -2.52
C LEU A 198 -19.69 17.69 -3.95
N ASP A 199 -20.70 16.92 -4.34
CA ASP A 199 -21.34 16.99 -5.66
C ASP A 199 -22.43 18.09 -5.75
N GLY A 200 -22.69 18.80 -4.66
CA GLY A 200 -23.72 19.84 -4.57
C GLY A 200 -25.10 19.32 -4.20
N SER A 201 -25.28 18.02 -3.99
CA SER A 201 -26.56 17.47 -3.54
C SER A 201 -26.85 17.82 -2.08
N GLN A 202 -28.11 18.11 -1.77
CA GLN A 202 -28.52 18.52 -0.42
C GLN A 202 -28.43 17.34 0.55
N TYR A 203 -27.78 17.56 1.70
CA TYR A 203 -27.62 16.55 2.73
C TYR A 203 -28.74 16.71 3.76
N ARG A 204 -29.66 15.75 3.85
CA ARG A 204 -30.78 15.81 4.79
C ARG A 204 -30.34 15.43 6.20
N PRO A 205 -30.90 16.05 7.26
CA PRO A 205 -30.58 15.69 8.65
C PRO A 205 -30.85 14.21 8.96
N GLU A 206 -31.89 13.63 8.36
CA GLU A 206 -32.28 12.22 8.54
C GLU A 206 -31.20 11.23 8.07
N ASP A 207 -30.42 11.62 7.07
CA ASP A 207 -29.36 10.81 6.47
C ASP A 207 -28.00 11.04 7.16
N CYS A 208 -27.94 11.97 8.12
CA CYS A 208 -26.72 12.37 8.81
C CYS A 208 -26.37 11.40 9.95
N PRO A 209 -25.19 10.74 9.93
CA PRO A 209 -24.78 9.83 11.00
C PRO A 209 -24.54 10.52 12.35
N ILE A 210 -24.31 11.83 12.36
CA ILE A 210 -24.26 12.63 13.60
C ILE A 210 -25.66 12.68 14.24
N TYR A 211 -26.70 12.85 13.40
CA TYR A 211 -28.10 12.87 13.80
C TYR A 211 -28.59 11.49 14.25
N ALA A 212 -28.16 10.44 13.56
CA ALA A 212 -28.47 9.06 13.93
C ALA A 212 -28.02 8.74 15.36
N ALA A 213 -26.78 9.12 15.73
CA ALA A 213 -26.18 8.80 17.02
C ALA A 213 -26.96 9.28 18.25
N PHE A 214 -27.66 10.41 18.17
CA PHE A 214 -28.51 10.89 19.27
C PHE A 214 -29.99 10.52 19.12
N HIS A 215 -30.38 9.75 18.09
CA HIS A 215 -31.71 9.17 17.96
C HIS A 215 -31.73 7.67 18.30
N ASP A 216 -30.76 6.89 17.78
CA ASP A 216 -30.61 5.47 18.09
C ASP A 216 -29.78 5.22 19.37
N GLY A 217 -28.99 6.22 19.79
CA GLY A 217 -28.13 6.12 20.96
C GLY A 217 -26.95 5.17 20.77
N GLU A 218 -26.53 4.94 19.52
CA GLU A 218 -25.35 4.15 19.14
C GLU A 218 -24.19 5.05 18.70
N VAL A 219 -22.98 4.48 18.67
CA VAL A 219 -21.78 5.17 18.20
C VAL A 219 -21.69 5.04 16.69
N HIS A 220 -21.58 6.17 16.00
CA HIS A 220 -21.43 6.20 14.54
C HIS A 220 -20.04 6.69 14.14
N GLN A 221 -19.37 5.92 13.28
CA GLN A 221 -18.06 6.26 12.72
C GLN A 221 -18.17 6.44 11.22
N VAL A 222 -17.64 7.55 10.72
CA VAL A 222 -17.68 7.89 9.30
C VAL A 222 -16.28 8.28 8.84
N GLU A 223 -15.80 7.58 7.82
CA GLU A 223 -14.45 7.73 7.30
C GLU A 223 -14.36 8.61 6.04
N ASP A 224 -15.48 8.99 5.42
CA ASP A 224 -15.47 9.84 4.23
C ASP A 224 -16.67 10.78 4.24
N GLU A 225 -16.49 11.92 4.90
CA GLU A 225 -17.50 12.97 4.91
C GLU A 225 -16.89 14.34 4.68
N VAL A 226 -17.72 15.32 4.34
CA VAL A 226 -17.29 16.68 4.07
C VAL A 226 -17.93 17.66 5.03
N PHE A 227 -17.10 18.41 5.74
CA PHE A 227 -17.53 19.59 6.48
C PHE A 227 -17.21 20.85 5.70
N TRP A 228 -18.10 21.84 5.77
CA TRP A 228 -17.97 23.11 5.08
C TRP A 228 -17.49 24.18 6.06
N ARG A 229 -16.35 24.78 5.75
CA ARG A 229 -15.81 25.86 6.56
C ARG A 229 -16.64 27.14 6.36
N ARG A 230 -16.48 28.10 7.27
CA ARG A 230 -17.09 29.44 7.15
C ARG A 230 -16.74 30.16 5.84
N ASP A 231 -15.57 29.89 5.27
CA ASP A 231 -15.12 30.43 3.98
C ASP A 231 -15.62 29.62 2.77
N GLU A 232 -16.64 28.77 2.96
CA GLU A 232 -17.26 27.88 1.96
C GLU A 232 -16.28 26.86 1.35
N ARG A 233 -15.11 26.66 1.96
CA ARG A 233 -14.18 25.61 1.52
C ARG A 233 -14.55 24.27 2.14
N PRO A 234 -14.65 23.20 1.34
CA PRO A 234 -14.88 21.87 1.88
C PRO A 234 -13.59 21.33 2.52
N ILE A 235 -13.74 20.68 3.67
CA ILE A 235 -12.71 19.85 4.30
C ILE A 235 -13.21 18.42 4.36
N ARG A 236 -12.37 17.47 3.94
CA ARG A 236 -12.67 16.05 4.12
C ARG A 236 -12.34 15.64 5.54
N VAL A 237 -13.31 15.06 6.22
CA VAL A 237 -13.21 14.71 7.62
C VAL A 237 -13.49 13.23 7.86
N GLU A 238 -12.77 12.68 8.84
CA GLU A 238 -13.12 11.43 9.51
C GLU A 238 -13.66 11.81 10.88
N TYR A 239 -14.84 11.30 11.25
CA TYR A 239 -15.44 11.64 12.55
C TYR A 239 -16.12 10.46 13.23
N THR A 240 -16.21 10.57 14.55
CA THR A 240 -16.96 9.67 15.43
C THR A 240 -17.97 10.47 16.22
N SER A 241 -19.24 10.09 16.18
CA SER A 241 -20.31 10.65 17.01
C SER A 241 -20.64 9.68 18.14
N THR A 242 -20.51 10.14 19.38
CA THR A 242 -20.73 9.34 20.59
C THR A 242 -21.86 9.94 21.44
N PRO A 243 -22.95 9.20 21.72
CA PRO A 243 -24.08 9.71 22.49
C PRO A 243 -23.72 9.96 23.96
N ILE A 244 -24.23 11.06 24.51
CA ILE A 244 -24.10 11.41 25.93
C ILE A 244 -25.41 11.06 26.64
N ARG A 245 -25.32 10.25 27.70
CA ARG A 245 -26.49 9.84 28.50
C ARG A 245 -26.37 10.35 29.94
N ASP A 246 -27.44 10.94 30.44
CA ASP A 246 -27.61 11.28 31.85
C ASP A 246 -28.75 10.47 32.46
N HIS A 247 -28.46 9.72 33.52
CA HIS A 247 -29.43 8.82 34.19
C HIS A 247 -30.24 7.91 33.24
N GLY A 248 -29.64 7.46 32.13
CA GLY A 248 -30.29 6.63 31.12
C GLY A 248 -31.10 7.39 30.07
N THR A 249 -31.22 8.70 30.20
CA THR A 249 -31.83 9.61 29.22
C THR A 249 -30.75 10.16 28.30
N LEU A 250 -31.00 10.12 26.99
CA LEU A 250 -30.09 10.65 25.98
C LEU A 250 -30.20 12.18 25.98
N ILE A 251 -29.09 12.86 26.28
CA ILE A 251 -29.04 14.33 26.43
C ILE A 251 -28.36 15.03 25.25
N GLY A 252 -27.70 14.27 24.38
CA GLY A 252 -26.99 14.81 23.22
C GLY A 252 -25.95 13.84 22.66
N ALA A 253 -25.01 14.37 21.88
CA ALA A 253 -23.85 13.63 21.36
C ALA A 253 -22.58 14.49 21.35
N VAL A 254 -21.43 13.86 21.53
CA VAL A 254 -20.11 14.45 21.27
C VAL A 254 -19.62 13.95 19.92
N VAL A 255 -19.27 14.87 19.04
CA VAL A 255 -18.63 14.59 17.75
C VAL A 255 -17.15 14.93 17.86
N VAL A 256 -16.31 13.96 17.54
CA VAL A 256 -14.86 14.12 17.39
C VAL A 256 -14.51 13.94 15.92
N PHE A 257 -13.88 14.93 15.29
CA PHE A 257 -13.56 14.92 13.87
C PHE A 257 -12.14 15.39 13.57
N ARG A 258 -11.60 14.89 12.46
CA ARG A 258 -10.24 15.18 12.01
C ARG A 258 -10.22 15.49 10.52
N ASP A 259 -9.49 16.53 10.14
CA ASP A 259 -9.23 16.86 8.73
C ASP A 259 -8.22 15.86 8.13
N VAL A 260 -8.64 15.19 7.07
CA VAL A 260 -7.86 14.21 6.31
C VAL A 260 -7.64 14.62 4.85
N THR A 261 -8.01 15.85 4.49
CA THR A 261 -7.95 16.37 3.11
C THR A 261 -6.55 16.17 2.50
N HIS A 262 -5.51 16.70 3.17
CA HIS A 262 -4.14 16.58 2.70
C HIS A 262 -3.64 15.14 2.61
N ARG A 263 -4.05 14.27 3.56
CA ARG A 263 -3.65 12.86 3.57
C ARG A 263 -4.25 12.13 2.38
N ARG A 264 -5.54 12.33 2.11
CA ARG A 264 -6.25 11.69 0.99
C ARG A 264 -5.73 12.16 -0.36
N GLU A 265 -5.53 13.46 -0.55
CA GLU A 265 -4.93 13.98 -1.79
C GLU A 265 -3.52 13.41 -2.04
N ALA A 266 -2.71 13.23 -1.00
CA ALA A 266 -1.39 12.63 -1.11
C ALA A 266 -1.46 11.13 -1.47
N GLU A 267 -2.37 10.38 -0.85
CA GLU A 267 -2.60 8.96 -1.17
C GLU A 267 -3.09 8.76 -2.61
N GLU A 268 -4.01 9.60 -3.09
CA GLU A 268 -4.49 9.56 -4.49
C GLU A 268 -3.37 9.89 -5.48
N LYS A 269 -2.60 10.96 -5.22
CA LYS A 269 -1.44 11.32 -6.05
C LYS A 269 -0.40 10.20 -6.08
N LEU A 270 -0.13 9.57 -4.94
CA LEU A 270 0.79 8.44 -4.85
C LEU A 270 0.30 7.23 -5.65
N ARG A 271 -0.99 6.87 -5.53
CA ARG A 271 -1.59 5.79 -6.32
C ARG A 271 -1.49 6.05 -7.82
N ALA A 272 -1.79 7.26 -8.26
CA ALA A 272 -1.66 7.66 -9.66
C ALA A 272 -0.20 7.56 -10.16
N ALA A 273 0.75 8.05 -9.37
CA ALA A 273 2.17 7.98 -9.70
C ALA A 273 2.69 6.53 -9.78
N LEU A 274 2.29 5.67 -8.84
CA LEU A 274 2.67 4.26 -8.84
C LEU A 274 2.09 3.50 -10.05
N ALA A 275 0.85 3.80 -10.44
CA ALA A 275 0.24 3.22 -11.64
C ALA A 275 1.02 3.61 -12.91
N GLU A 276 1.43 4.87 -13.02
CA GLU A 276 2.22 5.34 -14.17
C GLU A 276 3.63 4.71 -14.19
N VAL A 277 4.29 4.59 -13.04
CA VAL A 277 5.58 3.89 -12.94
C VAL A 277 5.44 2.42 -13.35
N GLY A 278 4.38 1.73 -12.94
CA GLY A 278 4.10 0.35 -13.33
C GLY A 278 3.96 0.21 -14.86
N ARG A 279 3.18 1.09 -15.49
CA ARG A 279 2.98 1.12 -16.95
C ARG A 279 4.28 1.37 -17.71
N LEU A 280 5.10 2.32 -17.25
CA LEU A 280 6.39 2.63 -17.87
C LEU A 280 7.39 1.48 -17.72
N ARG A 281 7.39 0.82 -16.56
CA ARG A 281 8.24 -0.35 -16.30
C ARG A 281 7.89 -1.51 -17.22
N GLU A 282 6.61 -1.85 -17.35
CA GLU A 282 6.16 -2.93 -18.25
C GLU A 282 6.56 -2.65 -19.71
N ARG A 283 6.39 -1.39 -20.15
CA ARG A 283 6.85 -0.97 -21.48
C ARG A 283 8.36 -1.14 -21.65
N LEU A 284 9.16 -0.71 -20.68
CA LEU A 284 10.61 -0.85 -20.69
C LEU A 284 11.06 -2.32 -20.65
N GLU A 285 10.34 -3.20 -19.95
CA GLU A 285 10.63 -4.63 -19.89
C GLU A 285 10.31 -5.31 -21.23
N LEU A 286 9.19 -4.95 -21.88
CA LEU A 286 8.86 -5.42 -23.24
C LEU A 286 9.86 -4.92 -24.28
N GLU A 287 10.25 -3.65 -24.19
CA GLU A 287 11.25 -3.04 -25.06
C GLU A 287 12.62 -3.69 -24.83
N ASN A 288 13.04 -3.92 -23.59
CA ASN A 288 14.27 -4.66 -23.30
C ASN A 288 14.23 -6.10 -23.80
N ALA A 289 13.13 -6.82 -23.62
CA ALA A 289 13.00 -8.19 -24.10
C ALA A 289 13.10 -8.25 -25.63
N TYR A 290 12.48 -7.29 -26.32
CA TYR A 290 12.58 -7.15 -27.77
C TYR A 290 14.01 -6.77 -28.21
N LEU A 291 14.62 -5.76 -27.58
CA LEU A 291 15.99 -5.33 -27.86
C LEU A 291 17.01 -6.43 -27.55
N GLN A 292 16.82 -7.24 -26.51
CA GLN A 292 17.68 -8.38 -26.22
C GLN A 292 17.57 -9.48 -27.28
N GLU A 293 16.36 -9.73 -27.79
CA GLU A 293 16.16 -10.64 -28.92
C GLU A 293 16.76 -10.07 -30.21
N GLU A 294 16.67 -8.75 -30.41
CA GLU A 294 17.33 -8.05 -31.50
C GLU A 294 18.85 -8.12 -31.39
N ILE A 295 19.47 -7.84 -30.23
CA ILE A 295 20.92 -7.94 -30.00
C ILE A 295 21.42 -9.37 -30.26
N ARG A 296 20.64 -10.39 -29.86
CA ARG A 296 20.96 -11.80 -30.19
C ARG A 296 20.93 -12.06 -31.70
N SER A 297 20.02 -11.41 -32.42
CA SER A 297 19.97 -11.41 -33.89
C SER A 297 21.06 -10.53 -34.55
N GLU A 298 21.51 -9.47 -33.88
CA GLU A 298 22.49 -8.50 -34.39
C GLU A 298 23.89 -9.09 -34.50
N ASN A 299 24.30 -9.93 -33.55
CA ASN A 299 25.65 -10.51 -33.53
C ASN A 299 26.04 -11.28 -34.82
N ASN A 300 25.10 -11.56 -35.73
CA ASN A 300 25.35 -12.27 -36.98
C ASN A 300 25.35 -11.42 -38.28
N HIS A 301 24.87 -10.17 -38.31
CA HIS A 301 24.54 -9.47 -39.58
C HIS A 301 24.99 -8.02 -39.64
N HIS A 302 26.30 -7.79 -39.65
CA HIS A 302 26.87 -6.45 -39.78
C HIS A 302 27.47 -6.25 -41.18
N GLU A 303 26.80 -5.40 -41.95
CA GLU A 303 27.25 -4.75 -43.20
C GLU A 303 26.86 -5.43 -44.54
N ILE A 304 26.39 -4.62 -45.50
CA ILE A 304 26.18 -5.04 -46.89
C ILE A 304 27.56 -5.09 -47.55
N ILE A 305 27.95 -6.28 -48.02
CA ILE A 305 29.28 -6.52 -48.58
C ILE A 305 29.15 -6.76 -50.08
N GLY A 306 29.88 -5.95 -50.87
CA GLY A 306 30.00 -6.12 -52.30
C GLY A 306 30.64 -4.90 -52.96
N ARG A 307 31.17 -5.11 -54.16
CA ARG A 307 31.74 -4.08 -55.05
C ARG A 307 31.11 -4.12 -56.44
N SER A 308 30.22 -5.07 -56.70
CA SER A 308 29.51 -5.14 -57.98
C SER A 308 28.68 -3.87 -58.24
N PRO A 309 28.47 -3.51 -59.52
CA PRO A 309 27.63 -2.37 -59.89
C PRO A 309 26.21 -2.47 -59.32
N ALA A 310 25.67 -3.69 -59.17
CA ALA A 310 24.37 -3.95 -58.57
C ALA A 310 24.32 -3.54 -57.09
N ILE A 311 25.36 -3.87 -56.31
CA ILE A 311 25.44 -3.45 -54.91
C ILE A 311 25.63 -1.93 -54.78
N LEU A 312 26.49 -1.34 -55.62
CA LEU A 312 26.70 0.11 -55.59
C LEU A 312 25.42 0.89 -55.90
N SER A 313 24.70 0.49 -56.96
CA SER A 313 23.41 1.09 -57.30
C SER A 313 22.37 0.91 -56.20
N LEU A 314 22.38 -0.23 -55.49
CA LEU A 314 21.50 -0.47 -54.36
C LEU A 314 21.83 0.46 -53.19
N LEU A 315 23.11 0.68 -52.89
CA LEU A 315 23.54 1.62 -51.84
C LEU A 315 23.14 3.07 -52.18
N ASP A 316 23.25 3.47 -53.44
CA ASP A 316 22.79 4.78 -53.91
C ASP A 316 21.27 4.94 -53.76
N GLN A 317 20.48 3.90 -54.10
CA GLN A 317 19.04 3.89 -53.90
C GLN A 317 18.67 4.01 -52.41
N ILE A 318 19.39 3.29 -51.52
CA ILE A 318 19.21 3.40 -50.07
C ILE A 318 19.48 4.83 -49.61
N ALA A 319 20.57 5.45 -50.07
CA ALA A 319 20.94 6.82 -49.69
C ALA A 319 19.87 7.84 -50.10
N VAL A 320 19.20 7.63 -51.23
CA VAL A 320 18.12 8.49 -51.71
C VAL A 320 16.83 8.31 -50.90
N VAL A 321 16.44 7.06 -50.60
CA VAL A 321 15.14 6.80 -49.95
C VAL A 321 15.18 6.88 -48.42
N ALA A 322 16.33 6.60 -47.80
CA ALA A 322 16.45 6.54 -46.35
C ALA A 322 16.06 7.85 -45.61
N PRO A 323 16.35 9.06 -46.12
CA PRO A 323 15.92 10.31 -45.50
C PRO A 323 14.41 10.59 -45.54
N THR A 324 13.64 9.80 -46.30
CA THR A 324 12.21 10.01 -46.54
C THR A 324 11.32 9.08 -45.70
N ASP A 325 10.05 9.48 -45.50
CA ASP A 325 9.02 8.61 -44.89
C ASP A 325 8.32 7.69 -45.91
N ALA A 326 8.81 7.61 -47.15
CA ALA A 326 8.23 6.75 -48.18
C ALA A 326 8.32 5.27 -47.77
N SER A 327 7.29 4.49 -48.13
CA SER A 327 7.33 3.04 -47.99
C SER A 327 8.25 2.42 -49.04
N VAL A 328 9.04 1.45 -48.61
CA VAL A 328 9.99 0.76 -49.48
C VAL A 328 9.55 -0.68 -49.67
N LEU A 329 9.51 -1.16 -50.91
CA LEU A 329 9.27 -2.55 -51.24
C LEU A 329 10.57 -3.20 -51.74
N ILE A 330 11.09 -4.16 -51.00
CA ILE A 330 12.29 -4.91 -51.32
C ILE A 330 11.89 -6.23 -51.98
N THR A 331 12.17 -6.36 -53.28
CA THR A 331 11.90 -7.59 -54.03
C THR A 331 13.17 -8.39 -54.22
N GLY A 332 13.12 -9.71 -54.07
CA GLY A 332 14.26 -10.56 -54.38
C GLY A 332 14.11 -11.97 -53.85
N GLU A 333 14.91 -12.88 -54.38
CA GLU A 333 14.87 -14.29 -54.01
C GLU A 333 15.15 -14.52 -52.51
N SER A 334 14.85 -15.73 -52.02
CA SER A 334 15.21 -16.08 -50.66
C SER A 334 16.73 -16.13 -50.52
N GLY A 335 17.24 -15.62 -49.38
CA GLY A 335 18.66 -15.65 -49.07
C GLY A 335 19.53 -14.58 -49.76
N THR A 336 18.96 -13.57 -50.43
CA THR A 336 19.75 -12.49 -51.07
C THR A 336 20.21 -11.38 -50.11
N GLY A 337 19.64 -11.32 -48.90
CA GLY A 337 19.96 -10.32 -47.87
C GLY A 337 18.94 -9.18 -47.74
N LYS A 338 17.66 -9.40 -48.04
CA LYS A 338 16.57 -8.39 -47.94
C LYS A 338 16.50 -7.71 -46.57
N GLU A 339 16.77 -8.45 -45.51
CA GLU A 339 16.81 -7.93 -44.14
C GLU A 339 17.95 -6.92 -43.91
N LEU A 340 19.14 -7.19 -44.46
CA LEU A 340 20.28 -6.26 -44.37
C LEU A 340 19.97 -4.94 -45.09
N ILE A 341 19.26 -5.02 -46.22
CA ILE A 341 18.80 -3.86 -46.97
C ILE A 341 17.81 -3.03 -46.13
N ALA A 342 16.82 -3.69 -45.52
CA ALA A 342 15.85 -3.02 -44.66
C ALA A 342 16.51 -2.30 -43.47
N ARG A 343 17.49 -2.96 -42.83
CA ARG A 343 18.28 -2.38 -41.75
C ARG A 343 19.09 -1.17 -42.23
N ALA A 344 19.81 -1.29 -43.34
CA ALA A 344 20.58 -0.18 -43.90
C ALA A 344 19.70 1.05 -44.22
N ILE A 345 18.47 0.83 -44.70
CA ILE A 345 17.49 1.91 -44.92
C ILE A 345 17.06 2.57 -43.61
N HIS A 346 16.88 1.80 -42.53
CA HIS A 346 16.54 2.33 -41.21
C HIS A 346 17.71 3.12 -40.60
N ASP A 347 18.92 2.57 -40.62
CA ASP A 347 20.12 3.17 -40.03
C ASP A 347 20.50 4.50 -40.71
N ALA A 348 20.26 4.60 -42.03
CA ALA A 348 20.47 5.82 -42.80
C ALA A 348 19.29 6.83 -42.70
N SER A 349 18.26 6.55 -41.90
CA SER A 349 17.06 7.40 -41.78
C SER A 349 17.08 8.33 -40.57
N PRO A 350 16.20 9.35 -40.52
CA PRO A 350 16.01 10.17 -39.32
C PRO A 350 15.50 9.37 -38.12
N ARG A 351 14.94 8.18 -38.34
CA ARG A 351 14.40 7.27 -37.31
C ARG A 351 15.43 6.26 -36.80
N ARG A 352 16.72 6.37 -37.14
CA ARG A 352 17.78 5.43 -36.72
C ARG A 352 17.95 5.22 -35.21
N SER A 353 17.48 6.17 -34.40
CA SER A 353 17.51 6.09 -32.93
C SER A 353 16.20 5.56 -32.33
N ARG A 354 15.24 5.19 -33.18
CA ARG A 354 13.92 4.65 -32.83
C ARG A 354 13.89 3.15 -33.15
N PRO A 355 12.97 2.37 -32.57
CA PRO A 355 12.97 0.93 -32.78
C PRO A 355 12.72 0.53 -34.24
N LEU A 356 13.45 -0.50 -34.70
CA LEU A 356 13.18 -1.25 -35.92
C LEU A 356 12.43 -2.54 -35.54
N ILE A 357 11.10 -2.52 -35.64
CA ILE A 357 10.28 -3.70 -35.35
C ILE A 357 10.27 -4.62 -36.56
N ARG A 358 10.75 -5.84 -36.40
CA ARG A 358 10.83 -6.84 -37.47
C ARG A 358 9.75 -7.90 -37.30
N VAL A 359 9.09 -8.22 -38.40
CA VAL A 359 8.01 -9.22 -38.43
C VAL A 359 8.19 -10.11 -39.66
N ASN A 360 8.38 -11.40 -39.41
CA ASN A 360 8.35 -12.41 -40.47
C ASN A 360 6.91 -12.92 -40.61
N CYS A 361 6.22 -12.52 -41.69
CA CYS A 361 4.82 -12.86 -41.92
C CYS A 361 4.62 -14.36 -42.17
N ALA A 362 5.63 -15.06 -42.70
CA ALA A 362 5.57 -16.50 -42.95
C ALA A 362 5.64 -17.35 -41.67
N ALA A 363 6.18 -16.79 -40.58
CA ALA A 363 6.34 -17.50 -39.31
C ALA A 363 5.09 -17.43 -38.41
N ILE A 364 4.14 -16.55 -38.72
CA ILE A 364 2.97 -16.30 -37.87
C ILE A 364 1.79 -17.15 -38.35
N PRO A 365 1.19 -17.99 -37.48
CA PRO A 365 -0.03 -18.71 -37.81
C PRO A 365 -1.16 -17.74 -38.20
N ARG A 366 -1.97 -18.10 -39.20
CA ARG A 366 -3.04 -17.24 -39.74
C ARG A 366 -3.99 -16.72 -38.66
N GLU A 367 -4.35 -17.56 -37.69
CA GLU A 367 -5.26 -17.23 -36.58
C GLU A 367 -4.67 -16.21 -35.59
N LEU A 368 -3.33 -16.17 -35.45
CA LEU A 368 -2.64 -15.26 -34.53
C LEU A 368 -2.16 -13.98 -35.20
N PHE A 369 -2.26 -13.90 -36.54
CA PHE A 369 -1.73 -12.81 -37.32
C PHE A 369 -2.29 -11.45 -36.88
N GLU A 370 -3.62 -11.38 -36.73
CA GLU A 370 -4.29 -10.16 -36.32
C GLU A 370 -3.87 -9.71 -34.91
N SER A 371 -3.83 -10.65 -33.97
CA SER A 371 -3.41 -10.39 -32.60
C SER A 371 -1.93 -9.96 -32.49
N GLU A 372 -1.02 -10.53 -33.30
CA GLU A 372 0.39 -10.13 -33.26
C GLU A 372 0.56 -8.70 -33.80
N PHE A 373 -0.08 -8.36 -34.92
CA PHE A 373 0.08 -7.06 -35.57
C PHE A 373 -0.60 -5.92 -34.80
N PHE A 374 -1.86 -6.11 -34.41
CA PHE A 374 -2.70 -5.06 -33.84
C PHE A 374 -2.84 -5.16 -32.31
N GLY A 375 -2.49 -6.29 -31.70
CA GLY A 375 -2.68 -6.52 -30.27
C GLY A 375 -4.13 -6.87 -29.92
N HIS A 376 -4.36 -7.30 -28.68
CA HIS A 376 -5.68 -7.66 -28.18
C HIS A 376 -5.90 -7.21 -26.74
N VAL A 377 -7.16 -7.02 -26.38
CA VAL A 377 -7.60 -6.87 -24.99
C VAL A 377 -7.99 -8.23 -24.41
N ARG A 378 -7.92 -8.36 -23.08
CA ARG A 378 -8.37 -9.56 -22.37
C ARG A 378 -9.81 -9.89 -22.76
N GLY A 379 -10.05 -11.17 -23.07
CA GLY A 379 -11.37 -11.67 -23.46
C GLY A 379 -11.73 -11.50 -24.94
N ALA A 380 -10.83 -10.97 -25.79
CA ALA A 380 -11.10 -10.79 -27.22
C ALA A 380 -11.32 -12.10 -28.00
N PHE A 381 -10.71 -13.22 -27.56
CA PHE A 381 -10.91 -14.56 -28.12
C PHE A 381 -10.59 -15.64 -27.08
N THR A 382 -10.91 -16.91 -27.39
CA THR A 382 -10.59 -18.06 -26.54
C THR A 382 -9.07 -18.23 -26.40
N GLY A 383 -8.52 -17.81 -25.25
CA GLY A 383 -7.07 -17.80 -24.99
C GLY A 383 -6.47 -16.42 -24.68
N ALA A 384 -7.26 -15.34 -24.84
CA ALA A 384 -6.86 -13.97 -24.48
C ALA A 384 -6.95 -13.75 -22.95
N VAL A 385 -6.04 -14.37 -22.20
CA VAL A 385 -5.99 -14.30 -20.72
C VAL A 385 -5.57 -12.91 -20.22
N ARG A 386 -4.76 -12.19 -20.99
CA ARG A 386 -4.22 -10.87 -20.66
C ARG A 386 -4.20 -9.97 -21.90
N ASP A 387 -4.09 -8.67 -21.69
CA ASP A 387 -3.86 -7.70 -22.76
C ASP A 387 -2.50 -7.93 -23.41
N ARG A 388 -2.41 -7.71 -24.73
CA ARG A 388 -1.15 -7.77 -25.48
C ARG A 388 -1.02 -6.62 -26.45
N VAL A 389 0.12 -5.95 -26.40
CA VAL A 389 0.49 -4.87 -27.31
C VAL A 389 0.88 -5.45 -28.68
N GLY A 390 0.38 -4.87 -29.77
CA GLY A 390 0.67 -5.28 -31.15
C GLY A 390 1.97 -4.69 -31.70
N ARG A 391 2.49 -5.28 -32.79
CA ARG A 391 3.72 -4.82 -33.47
C ARG A 391 3.65 -3.38 -33.97
N PHE A 392 2.48 -2.93 -34.44
CA PHE A 392 2.31 -1.53 -34.86
C PHE A 392 2.51 -0.54 -33.71
N GLU A 393 1.97 -0.86 -32.54
CA GLU A 393 2.11 0.00 -31.36
C GLU A 393 3.55 0.02 -30.83
N LEU A 394 4.24 -1.12 -30.87
CA LEU A 394 5.67 -1.20 -30.55
C LEU A 394 6.52 -0.38 -31.54
N ALA A 395 6.12 -0.33 -32.81
CA ALA A 395 6.82 0.41 -33.86
C ALA A 395 6.48 1.90 -33.91
N ASN A 396 5.66 2.41 -32.98
CA ASN A 396 5.20 3.79 -33.01
C ASN A 396 6.35 4.80 -32.89
N GLY A 397 6.45 5.70 -33.86
CA GLY A 397 7.56 6.64 -34.04
C GLY A 397 8.85 6.02 -34.59
N GLY A 398 8.84 4.73 -34.96
CA GLY A 398 9.97 3.97 -35.50
C GLY A 398 9.71 3.44 -36.91
N THR A 399 10.29 2.27 -37.21
CA THR A 399 10.15 1.58 -38.49
C THR A 399 9.63 0.17 -38.27
N LEU A 400 8.70 -0.29 -39.11
CA LEU A 400 8.22 -1.67 -39.15
C LEU A 400 8.69 -2.34 -40.43
N PHE A 401 9.48 -3.41 -40.27
CA PHE A 401 9.94 -4.27 -41.35
C PHE A 401 9.05 -5.51 -41.46
N LEU A 402 8.37 -5.65 -42.60
CA LEU A 402 7.49 -6.75 -42.94
C LEU A 402 8.19 -7.69 -43.91
N ASP A 403 8.79 -8.77 -43.40
CA ASP A 403 9.38 -9.81 -44.24
C ASP A 403 8.31 -10.78 -44.72
N GLU A 404 8.44 -11.21 -45.97
CA GLU A 404 7.46 -12.02 -46.71
C GLU A 404 6.03 -11.47 -46.67
N VAL A 405 5.86 -10.18 -46.97
CA VAL A 405 4.54 -9.48 -46.99
C VAL A 405 3.50 -10.14 -47.92
N GLY A 406 3.95 -10.95 -48.88
CA GLY A 406 3.05 -11.73 -49.76
C GLY A 406 2.33 -12.88 -49.05
N GLU A 407 2.72 -13.24 -47.83
CA GLU A 407 2.06 -14.30 -47.03
C GLU A 407 0.89 -13.77 -46.18
N ILE A 408 0.65 -12.45 -46.18
CA ILE A 408 -0.41 -11.84 -45.37
C ILE A 408 -1.79 -12.30 -45.89
N PRO A 409 -2.65 -12.85 -45.03
CA PRO A 409 -4.01 -13.25 -45.41
C PRO A 409 -4.80 -12.10 -46.04
N LEU A 410 -5.53 -12.37 -47.13
CA LEU A 410 -6.26 -11.37 -47.91
C LEU A 410 -7.21 -10.51 -47.05
N GLU A 411 -7.86 -11.13 -46.07
CA GLU A 411 -8.79 -10.48 -45.12
C GLU A 411 -8.11 -9.41 -44.25
N LEU A 412 -6.83 -9.60 -43.93
CA LEU A 412 -6.06 -8.68 -43.08
C LEU A 412 -5.36 -7.58 -43.88
N GLN A 413 -5.21 -7.75 -45.19
CA GLN A 413 -4.60 -6.74 -46.07
C GLN A 413 -5.40 -5.42 -46.05
N GLY A 414 -6.73 -5.48 -45.90
CA GLY A 414 -7.55 -4.27 -45.75
C GLY A 414 -7.27 -3.49 -44.47
N LYS A 415 -7.08 -4.20 -43.34
CA LYS A 415 -6.69 -3.55 -42.07
C LYS A 415 -5.30 -2.95 -42.15
N LEU A 416 -4.34 -3.69 -42.73
CA LEU A 416 -2.99 -3.19 -42.98
C LEU A 416 -3.02 -1.91 -43.83
N LEU A 417 -3.79 -1.90 -44.91
CA LEU A 417 -3.96 -0.71 -45.76
C LEU A 417 -4.46 0.49 -44.96
N ARG A 418 -5.47 0.30 -44.11
CA ARG A 418 -6.02 1.35 -43.24
C ARG A 418 -4.94 1.94 -42.34
N VAL A 419 -4.09 1.11 -41.72
CA VAL A 419 -2.99 1.61 -40.88
C VAL A 419 -1.98 2.42 -41.70
N ILE A 420 -1.65 1.99 -42.92
CA ILE A 420 -0.66 2.67 -43.75
C ILE A 420 -1.19 3.99 -44.35
N GLN A 421 -2.49 4.07 -44.62
CA GLN A 421 -3.14 5.26 -45.20
C GLN A 421 -3.60 6.24 -44.12
N GLU A 422 -4.36 5.77 -43.14
CA GLU A 422 -5.02 6.59 -42.13
C GLU A 422 -4.17 6.78 -40.87
N ARG A 423 -3.07 6.04 -40.71
CA ARG A 423 -2.24 6.04 -39.50
C ARG A 423 -3.03 5.71 -38.24
N MET A 424 -4.05 4.87 -38.39
CA MET A 424 -4.97 4.48 -37.33
C MET A 424 -5.25 2.99 -37.34
N PHE A 425 -5.39 2.39 -36.17
CA PHE A 425 -5.80 0.99 -36.02
C PHE A 425 -6.60 0.78 -34.73
N GLU A 426 -7.26 -0.37 -34.63
CA GLU A 426 -8.03 -0.82 -33.48
C GLU A 426 -7.45 -2.14 -32.97
N ARG A 427 -7.47 -2.36 -31.65
CA ARG A 427 -7.04 -3.64 -31.07
C ARG A 427 -8.17 -4.67 -31.23
N VAL A 428 -7.81 -5.95 -31.32
CA VAL A 428 -8.81 -7.03 -31.39
C VAL A 428 -9.62 -7.02 -30.09
N GLY A 429 -10.95 -6.94 -30.21
CA GLY A 429 -11.89 -6.87 -29.09
C GLY A 429 -12.11 -5.46 -28.51
N GLN A 430 -11.59 -4.40 -29.16
CA GLN A 430 -11.74 -3.02 -28.70
C GLN A 430 -12.07 -2.08 -29.86
N GLU A 431 -13.13 -1.27 -29.75
CA GLU A 431 -13.54 -0.29 -30.79
C GLU A 431 -12.79 1.06 -30.69
N THR A 432 -11.82 1.16 -29.78
CA THR A 432 -11.04 2.38 -29.59
C THR A 432 -9.96 2.50 -30.68
N THR A 433 -10.13 3.49 -31.55
CA THR A 433 -9.15 3.85 -32.57
C THR A 433 -7.90 4.47 -31.94
N ARG A 434 -6.73 4.03 -32.39
CA ARG A 434 -5.41 4.51 -31.94
C ARG A 434 -4.62 5.06 -33.11
N GLN A 435 -4.00 6.23 -32.93
CA GLN A 435 -3.08 6.79 -33.92
C GLN A 435 -1.67 6.20 -33.78
N VAL A 436 -1.02 5.96 -34.92
CA VAL A 436 0.33 5.40 -34.98
C VAL A 436 1.12 6.01 -36.13
N ASP A 437 2.36 6.43 -35.86
CA ASP A 437 3.29 6.93 -36.88
C ASP A 437 4.41 5.92 -37.13
N VAL A 438 4.28 5.12 -38.18
CA VAL A 438 5.23 4.03 -38.48
C VAL A 438 5.69 4.12 -39.92
N ARG A 439 7.01 4.08 -40.13
CA ARG A 439 7.59 3.92 -41.47
C ARG A 439 7.57 2.44 -41.85
N ILE A 440 7.10 2.12 -43.06
CA ILE A 440 6.97 0.73 -43.51
C ILE A 440 8.08 0.38 -44.49
N ILE A 441 8.76 -0.73 -44.23
CA ILE A 441 9.64 -1.40 -45.17
C ILE A 441 9.09 -2.81 -45.36
N ALA A 442 8.71 -3.18 -46.57
CA ALA A 442 8.19 -4.50 -46.88
C ALA A 442 9.19 -5.28 -47.74
N ALA A 443 9.27 -6.60 -47.55
CA ALA A 443 10.08 -7.48 -48.36
C ALA A 443 9.26 -8.69 -48.82
N THR A 444 9.57 -9.20 -50.02
CA THR A 444 8.97 -10.44 -50.52
C THR A 444 9.83 -11.11 -51.58
N ASN A 445 9.72 -12.43 -51.67
CA ASN A 445 10.22 -13.22 -52.79
C ASN A 445 9.19 -13.45 -53.91
N ARG A 446 7.91 -13.09 -53.70
CA ARG A 446 6.82 -13.25 -54.67
C ARG A 446 6.72 -12.05 -55.59
N ARG A 447 6.16 -12.25 -56.78
CA ARG A 447 5.81 -11.16 -57.69
C ARG A 447 4.45 -10.59 -57.31
N LEU A 448 4.42 -9.61 -56.40
CA LEU A 448 3.15 -9.06 -55.86
C LEU A 448 2.20 -8.51 -56.94
N ARG A 449 2.73 -8.03 -58.07
CA ARG A 449 1.90 -7.60 -59.21
C ARG A 449 1.09 -8.77 -59.79
N GLU A 450 1.74 -9.91 -60.03
CA GLU A 450 1.07 -11.12 -60.54
C GLU A 450 0.10 -11.70 -59.48
N GLU A 451 0.47 -11.64 -58.20
CA GLU A 451 -0.42 -12.04 -57.09
C GLU A 451 -1.66 -11.14 -56.99
N ALA A 452 -1.52 -9.85 -57.31
CA ALA A 452 -2.63 -8.91 -57.35
C ALA A 452 -3.57 -9.19 -58.53
N GLU A 453 -3.02 -9.42 -59.71
CA GLU A 453 -3.78 -9.83 -60.91
C GLU A 453 -4.52 -11.16 -60.69
N ALA A 454 -3.92 -12.08 -59.92
CA ALA A 454 -4.53 -13.35 -59.55
C ALA A 454 -5.51 -13.27 -58.36
N GLY A 455 -5.77 -12.08 -57.82
CA GLY A 455 -6.72 -11.85 -56.71
C GLY A 455 -6.27 -12.37 -55.35
N ARG A 456 -5.00 -12.76 -55.19
CA ARG A 456 -4.41 -13.24 -53.92
C ARG A 456 -3.78 -12.12 -53.08
N PHE A 457 -3.59 -10.96 -53.69
CA PHE A 457 -3.12 -9.75 -53.05
C PHE A 457 -3.98 -8.57 -53.49
N ARG A 458 -4.22 -7.59 -52.62
CA ARG A 458 -5.00 -6.40 -53.00
C ARG A 458 -4.14 -5.42 -53.79
N GLU A 459 -4.69 -4.94 -54.89
CA GLU A 459 -4.03 -3.99 -55.78
C GLU A 459 -3.73 -2.64 -55.10
N ASP A 460 -4.67 -2.16 -54.28
CA ASP A 460 -4.53 -0.91 -53.51
C ASP A 460 -3.37 -0.95 -52.51
N LEU A 461 -3.22 -2.07 -51.78
CA LEU A 461 -2.11 -2.30 -50.87
C LEU A 461 -0.78 -2.42 -51.63
N TYR A 462 -0.76 -3.09 -52.79
CA TYR A 462 0.44 -3.18 -53.61
C TYR A 462 0.96 -1.80 -54.00
N PHE A 463 0.11 -0.92 -54.52
CA PHE A 463 0.50 0.43 -54.88
C PHE A 463 0.96 1.25 -53.66
N ARG A 464 0.36 1.04 -52.49
CA ARG A 464 0.75 1.75 -51.27
C ARG A 464 2.07 1.26 -50.68
N LEU A 465 2.44 -0.01 -50.87
CA LEU A 465 3.75 -0.54 -50.45
C LEU A 465 4.84 -0.23 -51.47
N ASN A 466 4.53 -0.33 -52.76
CA ASN A 466 5.46 -0.17 -53.88
C ASN A 466 5.69 1.31 -54.28
N VAL A 467 5.85 2.19 -53.30
CA VAL A 467 6.15 3.62 -53.55
C VAL A 467 7.60 3.77 -54.01
N PHE A 468 8.53 3.06 -53.36
CA PHE A 468 9.93 3.01 -53.78
C PHE A 468 10.40 1.55 -53.84
N PRO A 469 10.48 0.94 -55.04
CA PRO A 469 10.98 -0.43 -55.20
C PRO A 469 12.51 -0.49 -55.10
N ILE A 470 13.02 -1.48 -54.38
CA ILE A 470 14.44 -1.84 -54.36
C ILE A 470 14.58 -3.32 -54.69
N GLU A 471 15.38 -3.65 -55.70
CA GLU A 471 15.62 -5.04 -56.08
C GLU A 471 16.89 -5.57 -55.40
N SER A 472 16.73 -6.68 -54.67
CA SER A 472 17.82 -7.47 -54.10
C SER A 472 18.28 -8.52 -55.11
N VAL A 473 19.30 -8.15 -55.88
CA VAL A 473 19.85 -8.96 -56.98
C VAL A 473 20.40 -10.31 -56.48
N PRO A 474 20.08 -11.43 -57.16
CA PRO A 474 20.57 -12.75 -56.78
C PRO A 474 22.08 -12.91 -57.00
N LEU A 475 22.70 -13.80 -56.22
CA LEU A 475 24.16 -13.94 -56.15
C LEU A 475 24.79 -14.30 -57.51
N ARG A 476 24.09 -15.08 -58.34
CA ARG A 476 24.52 -15.44 -59.71
C ARG A 476 24.65 -14.27 -60.68
N GLN A 477 24.01 -13.12 -60.40
CA GLN A 477 24.11 -11.90 -61.19
C GLN A 477 25.16 -10.92 -60.63
N ARG A 478 25.71 -11.20 -59.43
CA ARG A 478 26.79 -10.43 -58.78
C ARG A 478 27.98 -11.32 -58.42
N ARG A 479 28.44 -12.12 -59.38
CA ARG A 479 29.49 -13.14 -59.17
C ARG A 479 30.81 -12.58 -58.65
N GLU A 480 31.12 -11.32 -58.96
CA GLU A 480 32.31 -10.59 -58.51
C GLU A 480 32.37 -10.43 -56.97
N ASP A 481 31.21 -10.47 -56.30
CA ASP A 481 31.12 -10.33 -54.84
C ASP A 481 31.33 -11.66 -54.11
N ILE A 482 31.22 -12.81 -54.80
CA ILE A 482 31.29 -14.15 -54.19
C ILE A 482 32.62 -14.38 -53.46
N PRO A 483 33.80 -14.09 -54.04
CA PRO A 483 35.07 -14.28 -53.32
C PRO A 483 35.17 -13.43 -52.05
N LEU A 484 34.71 -12.18 -52.12
CA LEU A 484 34.73 -11.25 -50.98
C LEU A 484 33.82 -11.73 -49.85
N LEU A 485 32.60 -12.15 -50.18
CA LEU A 485 31.65 -12.75 -49.24
C LEU A 485 32.22 -14.03 -48.60
N ALA A 486 32.80 -14.91 -49.42
CA ALA A 486 33.38 -16.17 -48.95
C ALA A 486 34.54 -15.94 -47.96
N THR A 487 35.45 -15.01 -48.25
CA THR A 487 36.52 -14.64 -47.31
C THR A 487 35.94 -14.16 -45.99
N ARG A 488 34.94 -13.28 -46.01
CA ARG A 488 34.31 -12.79 -44.77
C ARG A 488 33.66 -13.91 -43.97
N PHE A 489 32.95 -14.82 -44.63
CA PHE A 489 32.30 -15.95 -43.96
C PHE A 489 33.30 -16.92 -43.35
N VAL A 490 34.44 -17.18 -44.01
CA VAL A 490 35.54 -17.95 -43.44
C VAL A 490 36.07 -17.27 -42.18
N THR A 491 36.47 -15.99 -42.26
CA THR A 491 36.98 -15.26 -41.09
C THR A 491 35.99 -15.27 -39.92
N ARG A 492 34.69 -15.07 -40.20
CA ARG A 492 33.63 -15.08 -39.18
C ARG A 492 33.43 -16.47 -38.57
N ALA A 493 33.34 -17.51 -39.39
CA ALA A 493 33.17 -18.88 -38.91
C ALA A 493 34.37 -19.31 -38.05
N CYS A 494 35.60 -18.97 -38.45
CA CYS A 494 36.81 -19.25 -37.67
C CYS A 494 36.83 -18.53 -36.33
N ARG A 495 36.42 -17.25 -36.30
CA ARG A 495 36.31 -16.47 -35.05
C ARG A 495 35.29 -17.11 -34.09
N ASN A 496 34.15 -17.54 -34.61
CA ASN A 496 33.09 -18.15 -33.80
C ASN A 496 33.48 -19.53 -33.26
N LEU A 497 34.20 -20.34 -34.06
CA LEU A 497 34.67 -21.66 -33.68
C LEU A 497 36.01 -21.65 -32.92
N ASN A 498 36.63 -20.48 -32.79
CA ASN A 498 37.95 -20.27 -32.19
C ASN A 498 39.03 -21.19 -32.81
N ILE A 499 39.05 -21.28 -34.14
CA ILE A 499 40.03 -22.08 -34.90
C ILE A 499 40.90 -21.19 -35.81
N PRO A 500 42.13 -21.61 -36.15
CA PRO A 500 42.97 -20.89 -37.10
C PRO A 500 42.28 -20.73 -38.45
N GLU A 501 42.44 -19.55 -39.07
CA GLU A 501 41.82 -19.25 -40.35
C GLU A 501 42.48 -20.05 -41.49
N PRO A 502 41.74 -20.94 -42.18
CA PRO A 502 42.26 -21.70 -43.31
C PRO A 502 42.38 -20.80 -44.55
N THR A 503 43.38 -21.05 -45.38
CA THR A 503 43.59 -20.23 -46.58
C THR A 503 42.56 -20.53 -47.67
N LEU A 504 41.81 -19.52 -48.10
CA LEU A 504 40.94 -19.60 -49.27
C LEU A 504 41.79 -19.44 -50.54
N THR A 505 42.03 -20.54 -51.26
CA THR A 505 42.85 -20.55 -52.48
C THR A 505 42.11 -19.94 -53.68
N GLN A 506 42.86 -19.55 -54.72
CA GLN A 506 42.22 -19.12 -55.99
C GLN A 506 41.37 -20.22 -56.63
N ALA A 507 41.71 -21.50 -56.41
CA ALA A 507 40.90 -22.63 -56.90
C ALA A 507 39.51 -22.63 -56.22
N HIS A 508 39.47 -22.41 -54.89
CA HIS A 508 38.21 -22.27 -54.16
C HIS A 508 37.39 -21.07 -54.66
N ALA A 509 38.03 -19.92 -54.90
CA ALA A 509 37.34 -18.75 -55.43
C ALA A 509 36.72 -19.02 -56.81
N ARG A 510 37.43 -19.70 -57.72
CA ARG A 510 36.90 -20.11 -59.04
C ARG A 510 35.74 -21.11 -58.90
N GLN A 511 35.88 -22.09 -58.01
CA GLN A 511 34.85 -23.09 -57.74
C GLN A 511 33.55 -22.43 -57.24
N LEU A 512 33.66 -21.53 -56.25
CA LEU A 512 32.51 -20.81 -55.68
C LEU A 512 31.85 -19.88 -56.71
N THR A 513 32.65 -19.24 -57.57
CA THR A 513 32.15 -18.32 -58.61
C THR A 513 31.44 -19.06 -59.75
N GLY A 514 31.79 -20.33 -59.98
CA GLY A 514 31.20 -21.17 -61.02
C GLY A 514 29.84 -21.77 -60.70
N TYR A 515 29.38 -21.67 -59.45
CA TYR A 515 28.09 -22.19 -58.98
C TYR A 515 26.99 -21.12 -59.04
N ASP A 516 25.75 -21.53 -59.28
CA ASP A 516 24.62 -20.61 -59.50
C ASP A 516 23.92 -20.16 -58.21
N TRP A 517 24.19 -20.81 -57.07
CA TRP A 517 23.69 -20.43 -55.74
C TRP A 517 22.16 -20.23 -55.68
N PRO A 518 21.35 -21.28 -55.86
CA PRO A 518 19.89 -21.18 -55.76
C PRO A 518 19.39 -20.66 -54.40
N GLY A 519 20.12 -20.91 -53.30
CA GLY A 519 19.87 -20.34 -51.97
C GLY A 519 20.64 -19.05 -51.67
N ASN A 520 21.25 -18.45 -52.70
CA ASN A 520 21.96 -17.17 -52.65
C ASN A 520 23.01 -17.10 -51.52
N VAL A 521 23.06 -16.00 -50.78
CA VAL A 521 24.08 -15.72 -49.75
C VAL A 521 23.94 -16.68 -48.57
N ARG A 522 22.71 -17.08 -48.21
CA ARG A 522 22.45 -18.02 -47.11
C ARG A 522 23.02 -19.41 -47.42
N GLU A 523 22.92 -19.87 -48.66
CA GLU A 523 23.55 -21.12 -49.07
C GLU A 523 25.07 -21.03 -49.08
N LEU A 524 25.63 -19.93 -49.62
CA LEU A 524 27.07 -19.67 -49.59
C LEU A 524 27.62 -19.69 -48.16
N GLU A 525 26.96 -18.99 -47.24
CA GLU A 525 27.29 -18.98 -45.81
C GLU A 525 27.31 -20.39 -45.22
N ASN A 526 26.24 -21.17 -45.43
CA ASN A 526 26.14 -22.54 -44.92
C ASN A 526 27.23 -23.46 -45.47
N VAL A 527 27.52 -23.37 -46.77
CA VAL A 527 28.57 -24.18 -47.42
C VAL A 527 29.95 -23.83 -46.87
N ILE A 528 30.24 -22.54 -46.68
CA ILE A 528 31.51 -22.07 -46.11
C ILE A 528 31.64 -22.48 -44.64
N GLU A 529 30.60 -22.28 -43.82
CA GLU A 529 30.61 -22.68 -42.41
C GLU A 529 30.85 -24.18 -42.27
N ARG A 530 30.15 -25.01 -43.05
CA ARG A 530 30.37 -26.46 -43.10
C ARG A 530 31.80 -26.80 -43.50
N ALA A 531 32.35 -26.14 -44.52
CA ALA A 531 33.73 -26.34 -44.96
C ALA A 531 34.74 -26.00 -43.85
N VAL A 532 34.49 -24.95 -43.07
CA VAL A 532 35.32 -24.54 -41.93
C VAL A 532 35.23 -25.54 -40.77
N ILE A 533 34.05 -26.07 -40.46
CA ILE A 533 33.87 -27.13 -39.44
C ILE A 533 34.62 -28.42 -39.82
N LEU A 534 34.59 -28.78 -41.10
CA LEU A 534 35.24 -29.98 -41.63
C LEU A 534 36.75 -29.81 -41.86
N ALA A 535 37.28 -28.58 -41.77
CA ALA A 535 38.69 -28.26 -42.01
C ALA A 535 39.59 -28.80 -40.88
N ARG A 536 39.80 -30.11 -40.84
CA ARG A 536 40.82 -30.75 -39.99
C ARG A 536 42.21 -30.33 -40.50
N GLN A 537 43.01 -29.72 -39.63
CA GLN A 537 44.41 -29.32 -39.91
C GLN A 537 44.58 -28.16 -40.92
N GLY A 538 43.63 -27.23 -41.01
CA GLY A 538 43.81 -25.95 -41.72
C GLY A 538 43.67 -25.99 -43.24
N LYS A 539 43.29 -27.14 -43.82
CA LYS A 539 42.92 -27.23 -45.25
C LYS A 539 41.40 -27.13 -45.39
N LEU A 540 40.94 -26.12 -46.13
CA LEU A 540 39.54 -25.93 -46.47
C LEU A 540 39.15 -26.86 -47.62
N HIS A 541 38.12 -27.69 -47.43
CA HIS A 541 37.51 -28.50 -48.50
C HIS A 541 36.07 -28.03 -48.71
N ILE A 542 35.76 -27.57 -49.92
CA ILE A 542 34.45 -27.03 -50.26
C ILE A 542 33.70 -28.06 -51.11
N GLU A 543 32.66 -28.64 -50.54
CA GLU A 543 31.70 -29.51 -51.24
C GLU A 543 30.47 -28.71 -51.62
N LEU A 544 30.25 -28.56 -52.93
CA LEU A 544 29.04 -27.95 -53.49
C LEU A 544 27.94 -29.01 -53.64
N PRO A 545 26.66 -28.69 -53.39
CA PRO A 545 25.55 -29.61 -53.61
C PRO A 545 25.43 -30.03 -55.09
N ASP A 546 25.14 -31.31 -55.35
CA ASP A 546 24.92 -31.85 -56.70
C ASP A 546 23.77 -31.13 -57.41
N ARG A 547 23.90 -30.93 -58.73
CA ARG A 547 23.00 -30.11 -59.57
C ARG A 547 21.60 -30.72 -59.82
N ASP A 548 21.32 -31.94 -59.38
CA ASP A 548 20.12 -32.69 -59.79
C ASP A 548 19.12 -32.88 -58.64
N GLY A 549 18.27 -31.87 -58.45
CA GLY A 549 17.08 -31.91 -57.59
C GLY A 549 15.75 -31.69 -58.33
N GLY A 550 15.73 -31.87 -59.66
CA GLY A 550 14.56 -31.67 -60.51
C GLY A 550 14.25 -32.91 -61.35
N GLY A 551 13.60 -33.91 -60.73
CA GLY A 551 13.18 -35.13 -61.42
C GLY A 551 11.97 -34.90 -62.32
N GLY A 552 12.20 -34.97 -63.63
CA GLY A 552 11.17 -35.10 -64.65
C GLY A 552 11.67 -35.99 -65.78
N HIS A 553 11.51 -37.31 -65.62
CA HIS A 553 11.41 -38.24 -66.75
C HIS A 553 10.60 -39.47 -66.34
N ASP A 554 9.51 -39.64 -67.06
CA ASP A 554 8.58 -40.77 -67.03
C ASP A 554 9.25 -42.11 -67.36
N GLY A 555 8.66 -43.19 -66.82
CA GLY A 555 8.48 -44.42 -67.58
C GLY A 555 9.29 -45.65 -67.14
N GLY A 556 8.71 -46.39 -66.18
CA GLY A 556 8.52 -47.85 -66.31
C GLY A 556 9.71 -48.81 -66.12
N GLY A 557 9.46 -49.87 -65.34
CA GLY A 557 10.10 -51.16 -65.58
C GLY A 557 11.12 -51.59 -64.53
N ASN A 558 10.62 -52.30 -63.53
CA ASN A 558 11.36 -53.02 -62.51
C ASN A 558 12.06 -54.25 -63.12
N GLN A 559 13.40 -54.35 -63.09
CA GLN A 559 14.11 -55.64 -63.07
C GLN A 559 15.55 -55.48 -62.57
N TRP A 560 15.78 -55.84 -61.30
CA TRP A 560 17.10 -56.17 -60.78
C TRP A 560 17.11 -57.67 -60.50
N ASP A 561 17.84 -58.42 -61.33
CA ASP A 561 18.43 -59.70 -60.98
C ASP A 561 19.91 -59.64 -61.35
N ALA A 562 20.73 -60.02 -60.36
CA ALA A 562 22.08 -60.59 -60.42
C ALA A 562 23.06 -59.88 -59.47
N VAL A 563 23.21 -60.55 -58.34
CA VAL A 563 24.17 -60.37 -57.26
C VAL A 563 25.55 -60.84 -57.72
N ASP A 564 26.63 -60.14 -57.35
CA ASP A 564 27.73 -60.80 -56.65
C ASP A 564 28.60 -59.84 -55.83
N ILE A 565 29.10 -60.41 -54.72
CA ILE A 565 29.43 -59.76 -53.46
C ILE A 565 30.96 -59.64 -53.31
N GLN A 566 31.39 -58.60 -52.60
CA GLN A 566 32.49 -58.51 -51.59
C GLN A 566 33.28 -57.22 -51.82
N SER A 567 33.18 -56.18 -50.98
CA SER A 567 33.70 -56.15 -49.60
C SER A 567 33.24 -54.86 -48.87
N GLN A 568 32.83 -54.97 -47.60
CA GLN A 568 32.47 -53.88 -46.65
C GLN A 568 33.29 -54.05 -45.34
N PRO A 569 33.22 -53.21 -44.28
CA PRO A 569 32.42 -51.97 -44.01
C PRO A 569 33.30 -50.80 -43.43
N ALA A 570 32.88 -49.56 -43.11
CA ALA A 570 31.79 -49.11 -42.24
C ALA A 570 31.56 -47.57 -42.34
N GLY A 571 30.35 -47.11 -41.97
CA GLY A 571 30.05 -45.67 -41.72
C GLY A 571 28.67 -45.20 -42.19
N SER A 572 27.61 -45.69 -41.55
CA SER A 572 26.19 -45.53 -41.91
C SER A 572 25.58 -44.14 -41.66
N ALA A 573 24.88 -43.60 -42.66
CA ALA A 573 23.85 -42.57 -42.51
C ALA A 573 22.48 -43.20 -42.18
N LEU A 574 21.73 -42.60 -41.26
CA LEU A 574 20.38 -43.01 -40.86
C LEU A 574 19.32 -42.58 -41.91
N PRO A 575 18.38 -43.45 -42.32
CA PRO A 575 17.28 -43.07 -43.20
C PRO A 575 16.09 -42.45 -42.43
N ALA A 576 15.33 -41.61 -43.15
CA ALA A 576 14.16 -40.85 -42.67
C ALA A 576 13.05 -41.72 -42.04
N PRO A 577 12.22 -41.17 -41.13
CA PRO A 577 11.27 -41.94 -40.33
C PRO A 577 10.12 -42.48 -41.18
N LYS A 578 10.12 -43.81 -41.40
CA LYS A 578 9.02 -44.56 -42.01
C LYS A 578 7.95 -44.80 -40.95
N LEU A 579 6.69 -44.45 -41.26
CA LEU A 579 5.54 -44.74 -40.39
C LEU A 579 5.36 -46.27 -40.33
N LEU A 580 5.52 -46.86 -39.14
CA LEU A 580 5.39 -48.30 -38.93
C LEU A 580 3.98 -48.64 -38.45
N THR A 581 3.34 -49.62 -39.09
CA THR A 581 2.05 -50.14 -38.62
C THR A 581 2.23 -51.00 -37.36
N VAL A 582 1.14 -51.27 -36.65
CA VAL A 582 1.15 -52.14 -35.44
C VAL A 582 1.70 -53.53 -35.76
N ASP A 583 1.44 -54.05 -36.96
CA ASP A 583 1.97 -55.35 -37.39
C ASP A 583 3.45 -55.29 -37.77
N ASP A 584 3.92 -54.17 -38.34
CA ASP A 584 5.35 -53.94 -38.60
C ASP A 584 6.14 -53.86 -37.29
N MET A 585 5.60 -53.17 -36.30
CA MET A 585 6.18 -53.10 -34.96
C MET A 585 6.28 -54.48 -34.30
N ARG A 586 5.23 -55.31 -34.41
CA ARG A 586 5.24 -56.68 -33.88
C ARG A 586 6.25 -57.58 -34.60
N ARG A 587 6.42 -57.43 -35.91
CA ARG A 587 7.43 -58.17 -36.68
C ARG A 587 8.84 -57.75 -36.32
N LEU A 588 9.10 -56.45 -36.22
CA LEU A 588 10.39 -55.91 -35.79
C LEU A 588 10.73 -56.35 -34.36
N GLU A 589 9.76 -56.29 -33.46
CA GLU A 589 9.92 -56.77 -32.08
C GLU A 589 10.24 -58.26 -32.04
N ARG A 590 9.52 -59.09 -32.79
CA ARG A 590 9.79 -60.53 -32.88
C ARG A 590 11.19 -60.82 -33.40
N ASN A 591 11.59 -60.16 -34.47
CA ASN A 591 12.91 -60.35 -35.07
C ASN A 591 14.03 -59.91 -34.12
N ASN A 592 13.84 -58.80 -33.41
CA ASN A 592 14.81 -58.30 -32.44
C ASN A 592 14.94 -59.26 -31.23
N ILE A 593 13.82 -59.84 -30.78
CA ILE A 593 13.82 -60.84 -29.71
C ILE A 593 14.55 -62.12 -30.13
N ILE A 594 14.35 -62.59 -31.37
CA ILE A 594 15.06 -63.76 -31.91
C ILE A 594 16.57 -63.48 -32.00
N ALA A 595 16.97 -62.32 -32.55
CA ALA A 595 18.37 -61.93 -32.63
C ALA A 595 19.04 -61.90 -31.24
N ALA A 596 18.36 -61.37 -30.22
CA ALA A 596 18.85 -61.38 -28.86
C ALA A 596 18.98 -62.79 -28.26
N LEU A 597 18.08 -63.72 -28.60
CA LEU A 597 18.20 -65.13 -28.20
C LEU A 597 19.38 -65.82 -28.86
N GLU A 598 19.60 -65.59 -30.15
CA GLU A 598 20.73 -66.15 -30.90
C GLU A 598 22.06 -65.64 -30.32
N MET A 599 22.18 -64.34 -30.06
CA MET A 599 23.36 -63.74 -29.42
C MET A 599 23.59 -64.25 -28.00
N ALA A 600 22.52 -64.62 -27.28
CA ALA A 600 22.59 -65.21 -25.94
C ALA A 600 22.73 -66.75 -25.95
N GLY A 601 22.85 -67.38 -27.12
CA GLY A 601 22.96 -68.83 -27.26
C GLY A 601 21.73 -69.59 -26.73
N GLY A 602 20.53 -69.04 -26.91
CA GLY A 602 19.26 -69.62 -26.49
C GLY A 602 18.93 -69.44 -24.99
N LYS A 603 19.77 -68.74 -24.23
CA LYS A 603 19.53 -68.50 -22.80
C LYS A 603 18.63 -67.28 -22.58
N VAL A 604 17.44 -67.51 -22.03
CA VAL A 604 16.45 -66.45 -21.74
C VAL A 604 16.86 -65.61 -20.53
N SER A 605 17.49 -66.20 -19.50
CA SER A 605 17.82 -65.55 -18.22
C SER A 605 19.31 -65.62 -17.87
N GLY A 606 19.76 -64.69 -17.02
CA GLY A 606 21.14 -64.55 -16.54
C GLY A 606 21.85 -63.30 -17.06
N PRO A 607 23.06 -62.98 -16.55
CA PRO A 607 23.78 -61.75 -16.89
C PRO A 607 24.22 -61.66 -18.37
N LYS A 608 24.23 -62.79 -19.08
CA LYS A 608 24.44 -62.88 -20.54
C LYS A 608 23.22 -63.43 -21.30
N GLY A 609 22.04 -63.43 -20.66
CA GLY A 609 20.80 -63.92 -21.27
C GLY A 609 20.13 -62.86 -22.15
N ALA A 610 19.26 -63.30 -23.07
CA ALA A 610 18.57 -62.42 -24.02
C ALA A 610 17.75 -61.32 -23.33
N ALA A 611 17.16 -61.60 -22.16
CA ALA A 611 16.44 -60.60 -21.38
C ALA A 611 17.34 -59.46 -20.90
N ALA A 612 18.60 -59.76 -20.55
CA ALA A 612 19.57 -58.75 -20.15
C ALA A 612 20.04 -57.89 -21.35
N LEU A 613 20.24 -58.50 -22.51
CA LEU A 613 20.59 -57.80 -23.77
C LEU A 613 19.46 -56.87 -24.24
N LEU A 614 18.22 -57.27 -24.02
CA LEU A 614 17.04 -56.47 -24.36
C LEU A 614 16.60 -55.52 -23.24
N HIS A 615 17.37 -55.43 -22.14
CA HIS A 615 17.04 -54.60 -20.97
C HIS A 615 15.63 -54.82 -20.40
N MET A 616 15.18 -56.09 -20.33
CA MET A 616 13.88 -56.44 -19.76
C MET A 616 13.98 -57.59 -18.74
N LYS A 617 12.96 -57.73 -17.89
CA LYS A 617 12.92 -58.82 -16.91
C LYS A 617 12.76 -60.18 -17.63
N PRO A 618 13.45 -61.25 -17.19
CA PRO A 618 13.33 -62.57 -17.82
C PRO A 618 11.89 -63.11 -17.87
N THR A 619 11.07 -62.81 -16.87
CA THR A 619 9.65 -63.18 -16.83
C THR A 619 8.82 -62.47 -17.90
N THR A 620 9.16 -61.21 -18.22
CA THR A 620 8.53 -60.44 -19.30
C THR A 620 8.92 -61.00 -20.66
N LEU A 621 10.19 -61.34 -20.86
CA LEU A 621 10.64 -61.96 -22.11
C LEU A 621 9.98 -63.32 -22.33
N ALA A 622 9.88 -64.16 -21.29
CA ALA A 622 9.20 -65.46 -21.38
C ALA A 622 7.71 -65.35 -21.77
N SER A 623 7.01 -64.34 -21.24
CA SER A 623 5.62 -64.05 -21.62
C SER A 623 5.50 -63.61 -23.08
N ARG A 624 6.41 -62.74 -23.55
CA ARG A 624 6.45 -62.26 -24.95
C ARG A 624 6.79 -63.37 -25.94
N LEU A 625 7.70 -64.28 -25.60
CA LEU A 625 8.01 -65.46 -26.42
C LEU A 625 6.79 -66.35 -26.63
N LYS A 626 6.01 -66.57 -25.56
CA LYS A 626 4.76 -67.34 -25.61
C LYS A 626 3.69 -66.64 -26.45
N ALA A 627 3.53 -65.32 -26.31
CA ALA A 627 2.57 -64.54 -27.07
C ALA A 627 2.92 -64.44 -28.57
N LEU A 628 4.22 -64.41 -28.90
CA LEU A 628 4.72 -64.35 -30.27
C LEU A 628 4.89 -65.75 -30.91
N GLY A 629 4.68 -66.83 -30.16
CA GLY A 629 4.81 -68.21 -30.67
C GLY A 629 6.23 -68.59 -31.07
N VAL A 630 7.24 -68.08 -30.36
CA VAL A 630 8.67 -68.43 -30.55
C VAL A 630 9.03 -69.50 -29.52
N ARG A 631 9.52 -70.67 -29.98
CA ARG A 631 9.87 -71.83 -29.15
C ARG A 631 11.36 -71.92 -28.90
#